data_AF-A0A7R9KAC2-F1
#
_entry.id   AF-A0A7R9KAC2-F1
#
_cell.length_a   1.000
_cell.length_b   1.000
_cell.length_c   1.000
_cell.angle_alpha   90.00
_cell.angle_beta   90.00
_cell.angle_gamma   90.00
#
_symmetry.space_group_name_H-M   'P 1'
#
loop_
_entity.id
_entity.type
_entity.pdbx_description
1 polymer ?
#
loop_
_entity_poly.entity_id
_entity_poly.type
_entity_poly.pdbx_seq_one_letter_code
_entity_poly.pdbx_strand_id
1 'polypeptide(L)'
;MKEDIGDSYFWASVNETTDRCGRYIANIVVGKLDSTGSSSPHLIASNVLEVPNSSSIARVVCDSLRVLWPSENNDEKFMVLLTDAGESLKV
;
A
#
# COMPACT_ATOMS: atom_id res chain seq x y z
N MET A 1 2.46 -11.66 -8.95
CA MET A 1 1.86 -10.72 -7.98
C MET A 1 0.39 -11.03 -7.70
N LYS A 2 -0.56 -10.75 -8.61
CA LYS A 2 -1.99 -11.06 -8.33
C LYS A 2 -2.19 -12.55 -8.08
N GLU A 3 -1.51 -13.39 -8.85
CA GLU A 3 -1.48 -14.85 -8.64
C GLU A 3 -0.83 -15.26 -7.32
N ASP A 4 0.19 -14.51 -6.86
CA ASP A 4 0.92 -14.79 -5.62
C ASP A 4 0.08 -14.46 -4.37
N ILE A 5 -0.68 -13.37 -4.43
CA ILE A 5 -1.66 -13.00 -3.40
C ILE A 5 -2.91 -13.89 -3.52
N GLY A 6 -3.33 -14.15 -4.76
CA GLY A 6 -4.49 -14.96 -5.10
C GLY A 6 -5.74 -14.48 -4.40
N ASP A 7 -6.40 -15.42 -3.72
CA ASP A 7 -7.64 -15.19 -2.99
C ASP A 7 -7.42 -14.97 -1.47
N SER A 8 -6.17 -14.82 -1.04
CA SER A 8 -5.80 -14.78 0.37
C SER A 8 -5.99 -13.39 0.98
N TYR A 9 -6.05 -13.34 2.32
CA TYR A 9 -5.87 -12.10 3.04
C TYR A 9 -4.50 -11.48 2.73
N PHE A 10 -4.42 -10.16 2.78
CA PHE A 10 -3.19 -9.45 2.47
C PHE A 10 -2.98 -8.23 3.38
N TRP A 11 -1.72 -7.81 3.45
CA TRP A 11 -1.28 -6.60 4.13
C TRP A 11 -0.72 -5.62 3.10
N ALA A 12 -0.75 -4.33 3.43
CA ALA A 12 -0.07 -3.29 2.69
C ALA A 12 0.86 -2.53 3.65
N SER A 13 2.02 -2.12 3.16
CA SER A 13 2.92 -1.19 3.82
C SER A 13 3.05 0.06 2.97
N VAL A 14 2.95 1.21 3.63
CA VAL A 14 3.16 2.52 3.04
C VAL A 14 4.43 3.10 3.62
N ASN A 15 5.29 3.59 2.74
CA ASN A 15 6.47 4.34 3.12
C ASN A 15 6.49 5.68 2.40
N GLU A 16 6.42 6.76 3.17
CA GLU A 16 6.69 8.11 2.70
C GLU A 16 8.21 8.33 2.60
N THR A 17 8.68 8.94 1.52
CA THR A 17 10.07 9.36 1.39
C THR A 17 10.16 10.66 0.62
N THR A 18 11.26 11.37 0.75
CA THR A 18 11.55 12.56 -0.06
C THR A 18 12.72 12.23 -0.97
N ASP A 19 12.52 12.35 -2.27
CA ASP A 19 13.60 12.11 -3.22
C ASP A 19 14.61 13.26 -3.25
N ARG A 20 15.69 13.09 -4.02
CA ARG A 20 16.75 14.12 -4.14
C ARG A 20 16.25 15.43 -4.77
N CYS A 21 15.12 15.41 -5.47
CA CYS A 21 14.50 16.58 -6.08
C CYS A 21 13.52 17.28 -5.12
N GLY A 22 13.37 16.80 -3.88
CA GLY A 22 12.43 17.36 -2.91
C GLY A 22 10.98 16.93 -3.14
N ARG A 23 10.73 15.91 -3.96
CA ARG A 23 9.38 15.38 -4.18
C ARG A 23 9.04 14.38 -3.08
N TYR A 24 7.85 14.52 -2.51
CA TYR A 24 7.29 13.53 -1.60
C TYR A 24 6.80 12.34 -2.41
N ILE A 25 7.27 11.15 -2.07
CA ILE A 25 6.93 9.90 -2.74
C ILE A 25 6.28 8.96 -1.73
N ALA A 26 5.11 8.42 -2.07
CA ALA A 26 4.50 7.30 -1.37
C ALA A 26 4.79 6.00 -2.11
N ASN A 27 5.47 5.08 -1.43
CA ASN A 27 5.70 3.73 -1.93
C ASN A 27 4.72 2.78 -1.26
N ILE A 28 4.04 1.94 -2.04
CA ILE A 28 3.08 0.97 -1.53
C ILE A 28 3.56 -0.42 -1.89
N VAL A 29 3.78 -1.21 -0.85
CA VAL A 29 4.16 -2.61 -0.94
C VAL A 29 3.01 -3.44 -0.40
N VAL A 30 2.70 -4.55 -1.06
CA VAL A 30 1.70 -5.51 -0.59
C VAL A 30 2.31 -6.89 -0.43
N GLY A 31 1.77 -7.66 0.50
CA GLY A 31 2.16 -9.05 0.69
C GLY A 31 0.99 -9.90 1.15
N LYS A 32 1.08 -11.20 0.88
CA LYS A 32 0.12 -12.19 1.36
C LYS A 32 0.24 -12.32 2.87
N LEU A 33 -0.89 -12.36 3.57
CA LEU A 33 -0.98 -12.83 4.95
C LEU A 33 -1.15 -14.34 4.92
N ASP A 34 -0.08 -15.08 5.21
CA ASP A 34 -0.07 -16.53 5.21
C ASP A 34 0.53 -17.03 6.53
N SER A 35 -0.20 -17.89 7.22
CA SER A 35 0.23 -18.49 8.49
C SER A 35 1.27 -19.60 8.30
N THR A 36 1.45 -20.09 7.08
CA THR A 36 2.32 -21.23 6.74
C THR A 36 3.71 -20.81 6.26
N GLY A 37 3.93 -19.53 5.94
CA GLY A 37 5.23 -19.01 5.53
C GLY A 37 5.17 -17.56 5.05
N SER A 38 6.35 -16.94 4.83
CA SER A 38 6.39 -15.60 4.24
C SER A 38 6.20 -15.67 2.71
N SER A 39 5.37 -14.78 2.18
CA SER A 39 5.33 -14.51 0.75
C SER A 39 6.35 -13.42 0.39
N SER A 40 6.79 -13.39 -0.88
CA SER A 40 7.57 -12.27 -1.38
C SER A 40 6.67 -11.04 -1.53
N PRO A 41 6.96 -9.91 -0.86
CA PRO A 41 6.18 -8.70 -1.03
C PRO A 41 6.43 -8.05 -2.40
N HIS A 42 5.45 -7.30 -2.89
CA HIS A 42 5.46 -6.65 -4.19
C HIS A 42 5.24 -5.14 -4.07
N LEU A 43 6.07 -4.33 -4.72
CA LEU A 43 5.83 -2.90 -4.89
C LEU A 43 4.76 -2.70 -5.97
N ILE A 44 3.65 -2.06 -5.60
CA ILE A 44 2.50 -1.85 -6.52
C ILE A 44 2.32 -0.41 -6.95
N ALA A 45 2.88 0.53 -6.20
CA ALA A 45 2.80 1.94 -6.52
C ALA A 45 4.00 2.70 -5.95
N SER A 46 4.40 3.75 -6.67
CA SER A 46 5.39 4.73 -6.26
C SER A 46 4.94 6.08 -6.84
N ASN A 47 4.20 6.82 -6.02
CA ASN A 47 3.45 7.99 -6.48
C ASN A 47 4.00 9.25 -5.84
N VAL A 48 4.12 10.31 -6.65
CA VAL A 48 4.39 11.65 -6.13
C VAL A 48 3.16 12.15 -5.39
N LEU A 49 3.34 12.62 -4.16
CA LEU A 49 2.34 13.32 -3.37
C LEU A 49 2.52 14.82 -3.56
N GLU A 50 1.51 15.50 -4.11
CA GLU A 50 1.50 16.96 -4.19
C GLU A 50 1.43 17.60 -2.80
N VAL A 51 0.66 16.99 -1.89
CA VAL A 51 0.55 17.37 -0.48
C VAL A 51 0.68 16.12 0.39
N PRO A 52 1.73 15.97 1.22
CA PRO A 52 1.90 14.81 2.08
C PRO A 52 1.03 14.96 3.34
N ASN A 53 -0.26 14.63 3.22
CA ASN A 53 -1.19 14.58 4.34
C ASN A 53 -1.99 13.27 4.34
N SER A 54 -2.67 13.00 5.46
CA SER A 54 -3.39 11.73 5.68
C SER A 54 -4.39 11.41 4.57
N SER A 55 -5.10 12.42 4.08
CA SER A 55 -6.11 12.24 3.02
C SER A 55 -5.48 11.86 1.68
N SER A 56 -4.36 12.49 1.33
CA SER A 56 -3.63 12.22 0.09
C SER A 56 -3.02 10.83 0.11
N ILE A 57 -2.50 10.40 1.27
CA ILE A 57 -1.94 9.06 1.44
C ILE A 57 -3.03 8.01 1.40
N ALA A 58 -4.13 8.19 2.14
CA ALA A 58 -5.26 7.27 2.11
C ALA A 58 -5.79 7.08 0.69
N ARG A 59 -5.90 8.18 -0.07
CA ARG A 59 -6.30 8.13 -1.48
C ARG A 59 -5.32 7.32 -2.33
N VAL A 60 -4.02 7.56 -2.19
CA VAL A 60 -2.99 6.81 -2.93
C VAL A 60 -3.02 5.32 -2.57
N VAL A 61 -3.24 4.96 -1.31
CA VAL A 61 -3.44 3.57 -0.88
C VAL A 61 -4.65 2.96 -1.56
N CYS A 62 -5.83 3.56 -1.41
CA CYS A 62 -7.07 3.04 -2.00
C CYS A 62 -6.97 2.91 -3.53
N ASP A 63 -6.44 3.93 -4.20
CA ASP A 63 -6.30 3.94 -5.67
C ASP A 63 -5.29 2.87 -6.14
N SER A 64 -4.22 2.64 -5.38
CA SER A 64 -3.22 1.62 -5.73
C SER A 64 -3.73 0.20 -5.49
N LEU A 65 -4.50 -0.03 -4.42
CA LEU A 65 -5.08 -1.34 -4.13
C LEU A 65 -6.10 -1.78 -5.18
N ARG A 66 -6.80 -0.85 -5.82
CA ARG A 66 -7.72 -1.14 -6.95
C ARG A 66 -7.02 -1.80 -8.15
N VAL A 67 -5.70 -1.64 -8.29
CA VAL A 67 -4.94 -2.30 -9.38
C VAL A 67 -4.93 -3.83 -9.21
N LEU A 68 -5.02 -4.33 -7.98
CA LEU A 68 -5.04 -5.77 -7.69
C LEU A 68 -6.36 -6.42 -8.12
N TRP A 69 -7.49 -5.71 -7.95
CA TRP A 69 -8.83 -6.19 -8.27
C TRP A 69 -9.69 -5.09 -8.91
N PRO A 70 -9.44 -4.74 -10.19
CA PRO A 70 -10.16 -3.64 -10.85
C PRO A 70 -11.65 -3.91 -11.09
N SER A 71 -12.07 -5.17 -11.08
CA SER A 71 -13.44 -5.61 -11.38
C SER A 71 -14.14 -6.32 -10.20
N GLU A 72 -13.44 -6.50 -9.08
CA GLU A 72 -13.93 -7.24 -7.90
C GLU A 72 -13.70 -6.38 -6.66
N ASN A 73 -14.69 -6.32 -5.77
CA ASN A 73 -14.50 -5.66 -4.50
C ASN A 73 -13.88 -6.66 -3.51
N ASN A 74 -12.61 -6.46 -3.16
CA ASN A 74 -11.85 -7.31 -2.23
C ASN A 74 -11.38 -6.53 -0.99
N ASP A 75 -12.05 -5.43 -0.67
CA ASP A 75 -11.76 -4.60 0.50
C ASP A 75 -11.78 -5.42 1.81
N GLU A 76 -12.62 -6.45 1.87
CA GLU A 76 -12.72 -7.39 3.00
C GLU A 76 -11.49 -8.26 3.23
N LYS A 77 -10.62 -8.40 2.22
CA LYS A 77 -9.38 -9.18 2.31
C LYS A 77 -8.18 -8.36 2.77
N PHE A 78 -8.33 -7.03 2.77
CA PHE A 78 -7.32 -6.12 3.29
C PHE A 78 -7.40 -6.06 4.81
N MET A 79 -6.43 -6.64 5.51
CA MET A 79 -6.49 -6.73 6.98
C MET A 79 -5.58 -5.74 7.70
N VAL A 80 -4.43 -5.40 7.12
CA VAL A 80 -3.38 -4.66 7.83
C VAL A 80 -2.77 -3.61 6.93
N LEU A 81 -2.79 -2.36 7.40
CA LEU A 81 -1.97 -1.27 6.89
C LEU A 81 -0.80 -1.03 7.86
N LEU A 82 0.42 -1.21 7.37
CA LEU A 82 1.65 -0.86 8.07
C LEU A 82 2.16 0.49 7.56
N THR A 83 2.53 1.36 8.47
CA THR A 83 3.18 2.64 8.13
C THR A 83 4.23 2.95 9.18
N ASP A 84 5.20 3.79 8.81
CA ASP A 84 6.01 4.47 9.82
C ASP A 84 5.15 5.50 10.57
N ALA A 85 5.66 5.96 11.71
CA ALA A 85 4.98 6.96 12.53
C ALA A 85 5.15 8.39 11.98
N GLY A 86 5.06 8.55 10.65
CA GLY A 86 5.13 9.83 9.97
C GLY A 86 3.99 10.77 10.38
N GLU A 87 4.26 12.08 10.41
CA GLU A 87 3.25 13.07 10.84
C GLU A 87 1.99 13.07 9.96
N SER A 88 2.15 12.72 8.69
CA SER A 88 1.08 12.65 7.71
C SER A 88 0.04 11.56 8.01
N LEU A 89 0.34 10.58 8.86
CA LEU A 89 -0.51 9.41 9.15
C LEU A 89 -0.91 9.30 10.63
N LYS A 90 -0.87 10.41 11.38
CA LYS A 90 -1.43 10.45 12.74
C LYS A 90 -2.95 10.16 12.68
N VAL A 91 -3.36 9.05 13.31
CA VAL A 91 -4.76 8.62 13.48
C VAL A 91 -5.37 9.28 14.70
#